data_AF-A0A351K1D8-F1
#
_entry.id   AF-A0A351K1D8-F1
#
_cell.length_a   1.000
_cell.length_b   1.000
_cell.length_c   1.000
_cell.angle_alpha   90.00
_cell.angle_beta   90.00
_cell.angle_gamma   90.00
#
_symmetry.space_group_name_H-M   'P 1'
#
loop_
_entity.id
_entity.type
_entity.pdbx_description
1 polymer ?
#
loop_
_entity_poly.entity_id
_entity_poly.type
_entity_poly.pdbx_seq_one_letter_code
_entity_poly.pdbx_strand_id
1 'polypeptide(L)' 'MEISITINGQVVSADVEPRTLLVQFIRDNAGLTGTNIGCDTSSCGACSIHL' A
#
# COMPACT_ATOMS: atom_id res chain seq x y z
N MET A 1 6.63 13.20 2.17
CA MET A 1 6.67 12.81 3.58
C MET A 1 7.39 11.48 3.67
N GLU A 2 8.49 11.42 4.41
CA GLU A 2 9.19 10.16 4.66
C GLU A 2 8.37 9.26 5.61
N ILE A 3 8.12 8.02 5.19
CA ILE A 3 7.45 7.00 6.00
C ILE A 3 8.28 5.71 6.04
N SER A 4 8.07 4.90 7.08
CA SER A 4 8.64 3.56 7.19
C SER A 4 7.60 2.59 7.73
N ILE A 5 7.42 1.46 7.04
CA ILE A 5 6.40 0.44 7.36
C ILE A 5 7.01 -0.95 7.23
N THR A 6 6.65 -1.85 8.15
CA THR A 6 6.99 -3.28 8.02
C THR A 6 5.91 -4.00 7.22
N ILE A 7 6.28 -4.57 6.08
CA ILE A 7 5.39 -5.35 5.20
C ILE A 7 5.96 -6.76 5.11
N ASN A 8 5.18 -7.78 5.50
CA ASN A 8 5.59 -9.18 5.49
C ASN A 8 6.95 -9.43 6.18
N GLY A 9 7.23 -8.69 7.27
CA GLY A 9 8.48 -8.79 8.03
C GLY A 9 9.67 -8.01 7.47
N GLN A 10 9.51 -7.31 6.33
CA GLN A 10 10.55 -6.45 5.74
C GLN A 10 10.21 -4.98 5.93
N VAL A 11 11.18 -4.17 6.33
CA VAL A 11 11.00 -2.72 6.45
C VAL A 11 11.13 -2.09 5.07
N VAL A 12 10.13 -1.30 4.69
CA VAL A 12 10.11 -0.50 3.46
C VAL A 12 9.95 0.97 3.86
N SER A 13 10.86 1.82 3.39
CA SER A 13 10.80 3.26 3.60
C SER A 13 10.77 3.99 2.26
N ALA A 14 9.98 5.06 2.19
CA ALA A 14 9.97 5.94 1.01
C ALA A 14 9.43 7.33 1.35
N ASP A 15 9.82 8.30 0.54
CA ASP A 15 9.23 9.65 0.52
C ASP A 15 7.98 9.64 -0.38
N VAL A 16 6.81 9.90 0.21
CA VAL A 16 5.52 9.82 -0.49
C VAL A 16 4.67 11.06 -0.31
N GLU A 17 3.75 11.29 -1.24
CA GLU A 17 2.74 12.34 -1.06
C GLU A 17 1.79 11.97 0.09
N PRO A 18 1.34 12.93 0.92
CA PRO A 18 0.43 12.65 2.05
C PRO A 18 -0.89 11.96 1.67
N ARG A 19 -1.30 12.07 0.41
CA ARG A 19 -2.53 11.46 -0.13
C ARG A 19 -2.34 10.04 -0.67
N THR A 20 -1.12 9.50 -0.65
CA THR A 20 -0.81 8.17 -1.18
C THR A 20 -1.56 7.10 -0.40
N LEU A 21 -2.34 6.28 -1.11
CA LEU A 21 -3.07 5.18 -0.47
C LEU A 21 -2.11 4.02 -0.14
N LEU A 22 -2.38 3.29 0.93
CA LEU A 22 -1.54 2.15 1.33
C LEU A 22 -1.45 1.07 0.23
N VAL A 23 -2.53 0.82 -0.51
CA VAL A 23 -2.50 -0.12 -1.64
C VAL A 23 -1.58 0.37 -2.78
N GLN A 24 -1.49 1.68 -3.02
CA GLN A 24 -0.58 2.24 -4.02
C GLN A 24 0.87 2.11 -3.53
N PHE A 25 1.14 2.43 -2.27
CA PHE A 25 2.47 2.24 -1.68
C PHE A 25 2.96 0.79 -1.77
N ILE A 26 2.10 -0.18 -1.41
CA ILE A 26 2.45 -1.61 -1.45
C ILE A 26 2.76 -2.05 -2.89
N ARG A 27 1.99 -1.59 -3.88
CA ARG A 27 2.17 -1.98 -5.27
C ARG A 27 3.37 -1.32 -5.92
N ASP A 28 3.53 -0.01 -5.72
CA ASP A 28 4.46 0.82 -6.49
C ASP A 28 5.80 1.01 -5.77
N ASN A 29 5.78 1.26 -4.45
CA ASN A 29 7.01 1.46 -3.66
C ASN A 29 7.59 0.13 -3.15
N ALA A 30 6.74 -0.78 -2.67
CA ALA A 30 7.18 -2.09 -2.18
C ALA A 30 7.24 -3.17 -3.29
N GLY A 31 6.71 -2.88 -4.50
CA GLY A 31 6.73 -3.80 -5.64
C GLY A 31 5.84 -5.04 -5.49
N LEU A 32 4.91 -5.05 -4.54
CA LEU A 32 4.05 -6.20 -4.22
C LEU A 32 2.69 -6.05 -4.90
N THR A 33 2.57 -6.57 -6.12
CA THR A 33 1.41 -6.33 -6.99
C THR A 33 0.23 -7.29 -6.78
N GLY A 34 0.28 -8.15 -5.76
CA GLY A 34 -0.77 -9.14 -5.47
C GLY A 34 -2.08 -8.53 -4.96
N THR A 35 -2.00 -7.45 -4.18
CA THR A 35 -3.18 -6.68 -3.73
C THR A 35 -3.71 -5.85 -4.89
N ASN A 36 -5.00 -5.97 -5.20
CA ASN A 36 -5.61 -5.34 -6.38
C ASN A 36 -6.38 -4.06 -6.03
N ILE A 37 -6.55 -3.17 -7.01
CA ILE A 37 -7.41 -2.00 -6.91
C ILE A 37 -8.64 -2.27 -7.78
N GLY A 38 -9.81 -2.44 -7.13
CA GLY A 38 -11.06 -2.72 -7.83
C GLY A 38 -11.96 -1.48 -7.95
N CYS A 39 -12.32 -0.87 -6.82
CA CYS A 39 -13.30 0.21 -6.78
C CYS A 39 -12.74 1.57 -6.39
N ASP A 40 -11.56 1.64 -5.75
CA ASP A 40 -10.95 2.85 -5.16
C ASP A 40 -11.80 3.58 -4.09
N THR A 41 -13.06 3.15 -3.90
CA THR A 41 -14.07 3.75 -3.02
C THR A 41 -14.58 2.77 -1.95
N SER A 42 -13.69 1.89 -1.45
CA SER A 42 -13.92 0.88 -0.38
C SER A 42 -15.04 -0.18 -0.56
N SER A 43 -15.76 -0.17 -1.67
CA SER A 43 -16.96 -1.01 -1.88
C SER A 43 -16.71 -2.48 -2.27
N CYS A 44 -15.51 -2.86 -2.73
CA CYS A 44 -15.25 -4.20 -3.29
C CYS A 44 -14.33 -5.11 -2.46
N GLY A 45 -13.57 -4.56 -1.51
CA GLY A 45 -12.61 -5.33 -0.71
C GLY A 45 -11.38 -5.89 -1.45
N ALA A 46 -11.19 -5.58 -2.74
CA ALA A 46 -10.05 -6.09 -3.54
C ALA A 46 -8.67 -5.68 -2.99
N CYS A 47 -8.62 -4.58 -2.23
CA CYS A 47 -7.41 -4.05 -1.61
C CYS A 47 -7.28 -4.34 -0.11
N SER A 48 -8.08 -5.25 0.44
CA SER A 48 -8.05 -5.59 1.86
C SER A 48 -6.75 -6.30 2.27
N ILE A 49 -6.21 -5.92 3.44
CA ILE A 49 -4.99 -6.49 4.03
C ILE A 49 -5.11 -6.57 5.56
N HIS A 50 -4.19 -7.28 6.21
CA HIS A 50 -4.05 -7.31 7.66
C HIS A 50 -3.07 -6.22 8.14
N LEU A 51 -3.31 -5.65 9.32
CA LEU A 51 -2.45 -4.67 10.00
C LEU A 51 -1.87 -5.25 11.29
#